data_AF-Q8A8H9-F1
#
_entry.id   AF-Q8A8H9-F1
#
_cell.length_a   1.000
_cell.length_b   1.000
_cell.length_c   1.000
_cell.angle_alpha   90.00
_cell.angle_beta   90.00
_cell.angle_gamma   90.00
#
_symmetry.space_group_name_H-M   'P 1'
#
loop_
_entity.id
_entity.type
_entity.pdbx_description
1 polymer ?
#
loop_
_entity_poly.entity_id
_entity_poly.type
_entity_poly.pdbx_seq_one_letter_code
_entity_poly.pdbx_strand_id
1 'polypeptide(L)'
;MDDPSITPTEKCRFYLGITLRDDTKARPVPGIMQIPGGRYAVFRHTGSYSSLHKVYRSIYEEWFPKSKYHPQSTFSFEMYMNHPSTTETSELLTEIYIPVIRK
;
A
#
# COMPACT_ATOMS: atom_id res chain seq x y z
N MET A 1 6.90 -2.78 0.75
CA MET A 1 7.34 -1.42 0.44
C MET A 1 8.60 -1.13 1.22
N ASP A 2 9.53 -0.40 0.62
CA ASP A 2 10.74 0.06 1.29
C ASP A 2 10.36 1.19 2.26
N ASP A 3 10.82 1.11 3.51
CA ASP A 3 10.61 2.17 4.51
C ASP A 3 11.63 3.29 4.27
N PRO A 4 11.22 4.53 3.95
CA PRO A 4 12.14 5.64 3.70
C PRO A 4 12.97 6.05 4.94
N SER A 5 12.55 5.64 6.14
CA SER A 5 13.29 5.89 7.38
C SER A 5 14.41 4.87 7.64
N ILE A 6 14.40 3.74 6.94
CA ILE A 6 15.38 2.64 7.10
C ILE A 6 16.16 2.41 5.80
N THR A 7 15.48 2.49 4.65
CA THR A 7 16.04 2.27 3.33
C THR A 7 16.59 3.60 2.80
N PRO A 8 17.86 3.65 2.36
CA PRO A 8 18.40 4.85 1.73
C PRO A 8 17.54 5.28 0.54
N THR A 9 17.30 6.59 0.38
CA THR A 9 16.41 7.14 -0.66
C THR A 9 16.69 6.61 -2.06
N GLU A 10 17.98 6.43 -2.41
CA GLU A 10 18.42 5.90 -3.71
C GLU A 10 18.06 4.43 -3.95
N LYS A 11 17.69 3.70 -2.89
CA LYS A 11 17.30 2.29 -2.92
C LYS A 11 15.80 2.10 -2.71
N CYS A 12 15.05 3.16 -2.37
CA CYS A 12 13.60 3.11 -2.26
C CYS A 12 13.00 2.86 -3.64
N ARG A 13 12.43 1.68 -3.84
CA ARG A 13 11.69 1.35 -5.05
C ARG A 13 10.21 1.55 -4.78
N PHE A 14 9.57 2.36 -5.60
CA PHE A 14 8.13 2.48 -5.62
C PHE A 14 7.61 2.08 -6.99
N TYR A 15 6.42 1.47 -7.00
CA TYR A 15 5.69 1.16 -8.22
C TYR A 15 4.44 2.02 -8.22
N LEU A 16 4.20 2.73 -9.31
CA LEU A 16 2.96 3.44 -9.56
C LEU A 16 2.25 2.78 -10.73
N GLY A 17 0.99 2.44 -10.55
CA GLY A 17 0.20 1.76 -11.56
C GLY A 17 -1.28 1.95 -11.35
N ILE A 18 -2.04 1.53 -12.36
CA ILE A 18 -3.50 1.48 -12.32
C ILE A 18 -3.94 0.03 -12.44
N THR A 19 -5.04 -0.31 -11.79
CA THR A 19 -5.63 -1.65 -11.92
C THR A 19 -6.25 -1.81 -13.30
N LEU A 20 -5.80 -2.81 -14.05
CA LEU A 20 -6.40 -3.20 -15.32
C LEU A 20 -7.39 -4.35 -15.07
N ARG A 21 -8.58 -4.28 -15.67
CA ARG A 21 -9.61 -5.35 -15.56
C ARG A 21 -9.40 -6.51 -16.52
N ASP A 22 -8.76 -6.25 -17.66
CA ASP A 22 -8.55 -7.22 -18.72
C ASP A 22 -7.07 -7.50 -18.93
N ASP A 23 -6.78 -8.73 -19.34
CA ASP A 23 -5.53 -9.24 -19.94
C ASP A 23 -5.26 -8.64 -21.34
N THR A 24 -5.62 -7.35 -21.49
CA THR A 24 -5.22 -6.52 -22.62
C THR A 24 -3.73 -6.69 -22.86
N LYS A 25 -3.38 -7.24 -24.04
CA LYS A 25 -1.99 -7.39 -24.50
C LYS A 25 -1.28 -6.04 -24.38
N ALA A 26 -0.48 -5.88 -23.33
CA ALA A 26 0.20 -4.62 -23.10
C ALA A 26 1.22 -4.35 -24.20
N ARG A 27 1.32 -3.07 -24.54
CA ARG A 27 2.50 -2.52 -25.21
C ARG A 27 3.71 -2.74 -24.29
N PRO A 28 4.94 -2.85 -24.83
CA PRO A 28 6.14 -3.13 -24.04
C PRO A 28 6.43 -2.11 -22.92
N VAL A 29 5.82 -0.93 -22.96
CA VAL A 29 5.91 0.10 -21.91
C VAL A 29 4.55 0.79 -21.78
N PRO A 30 4.00 0.96 -20.57
CA PRO A 30 4.49 0.50 -19.26
C PRO A 30 4.33 -1.02 -19.04
N GLY A 31 5.21 -1.62 -18.24
CA GLY A 31 5.18 -3.06 -17.94
C GLY A 31 3.96 -3.48 -17.12
N ILE A 32 3.50 -4.73 -17.30
CA ILE A 32 2.45 -5.32 -16.46
C ILE A 32 3.11 -5.99 -15.25
N MET A 33 2.56 -5.74 -14.06
CA MET A 33 2.88 -6.48 -12.84
C MET A 33 1.60 -7.10 -12.28
N GLN A 34 1.66 -8.38 -11.93
CA GLN A 34 0.58 -9.04 -11.20
C GLN A 34 0.86 -9.00 -9.71
N ILE A 35 -0.11 -8.55 -8.94
CA ILE A 35 -0.06 -8.62 -7.48
C ILE A 35 -0.54 -10.02 -7.08
N PRO A 36 0.25 -10.78 -6.30
CA PRO A 36 -0.15 -12.13 -5.90
C PRO A 36 -1.45 -12.08 -5.09
N GLY A 37 -2.38 -12.99 -5.40
CA GLY A 37 -3.55 -13.21 -4.57
C GLY A 37 -3.16 -13.74 -3.19
N GLY A 38 -3.99 -13.49 -2.18
CA GLY A 38 -3.73 -13.95 -0.83
C GLY A 38 -4.59 -13.26 0.21
N ARG A 39 -4.26 -13.48 1.48
CA ARG A 39 -4.90 -12.77 2.60
C ARG A 39 -4.16 -11.46 2.85
N TYR A 40 -4.91 -10.37 2.85
CA TYR A 40 -4.41 -9.03 3.14
C TYR A 40 -5.13 -8.47 4.36
N ALA A 41 -4.38 -7.81 5.25
CA ALA A 41 -4.93 -6.86 6.19
C ALA A 41 -5.10 -5.53 5.46
N VAL A 42 -6.32 -5.00 5.48
CA VAL A 42 -6.67 -3.75 4.79
C VAL A 42 -6.95 -2.69 5.84
N PHE A 43 -6.23 -1.57 5.74
CA PHE A 43 -6.40 -0.43 6.63
C PHE A 43 -6.83 0.77 5.81
N ARG A 44 -7.85 1.46 6.29
CA ARG A 44 -8.41 2.63 5.62
C ARG A 44 -7.98 3.89 6.35
N HIS A 45 -7.30 4.78 5.64
CA HIS A 45 -6.88 6.08 6.13
C HIS A 45 -7.66 7.18 5.41
N THR A 46 -8.19 8.11 6.19
CA THR A 46 -8.86 9.31 5.67
C THR A 46 -8.09 10.54 6.16
N GLY A 47 -7.61 11.36 5.23
CA GLY A 47 -6.85 12.57 5.52
C GLY A 47 -5.57 12.68 4.71
N SER A 48 -4.72 13.64 5.09
CA SER A 48 -3.47 13.94 4.39
C SER A 48 -2.54 12.73 4.26
N TYR A 49 -1.89 12.58 3.10
CA TYR A 49 -0.84 11.58 2.90
C TYR A 49 0.36 11.76 3.83
N SER A 50 0.59 12.99 4.30
CA SER A 50 1.65 13.28 5.27
C SER A 50 1.51 12.51 6.59
N SER A 51 0.30 12.08 6.97
CA SER A 51 0.07 11.30 8.18
C SER A 51 0.13 9.78 7.97
N LEU A 52 0.30 9.29 6.74
CA LEU A 52 0.39 7.85 6.45
C LEU A 52 1.50 7.16 7.24
N HIS A 53 2.65 7.83 7.45
CA HIS A 53 3.74 7.28 8.27
C HIS A 53 3.28 6.93 9.70
N LYS A 54 2.38 7.73 10.29
CA LYS A 54 1.81 7.46 11.62
C LYS A 54 0.89 6.24 11.58
N VAL A 55 0.11 6.11 10.52
CA VAL A 55 -0.77 4.96 10.30
C VAL A 55 0.06 3.68 10.19
N TYR A 56 1.13 3.68 9.38
CA TYR A 56 2.05 2.56 9.30
C TYR A 56 2.67 2.21 10.65
N ARG A 57 3.13 3.22 11.40
CA ARG A 57 3.66 3.01 12.74
C ARG A 57 2.65 2.30 13.63
N SER A 58 1.41 2.80 13.74
CA SER A 58 0.39 2.15 14.57
C SER A 58 0.02 0.74 14.06
N ILE A 59 0.05 0.50 12.76
CA ILE A 59 -0.18 -0.85 12.21
C ILE A 59 0.92 -1.82 12.67
N TYR A 60 2.20 -1.46 12.51
CA TYR A 60 3.34 -2.34 12.82
C TYR A 60 3.66 -2.44 14.32
N GLU A 61 3.51 -1.35 15.07
CA GLU A 61 3.88 -1.30 16.50
C GLU A 61 2.72 -1.65 17.42
N GLU A 62 1.46 -1.43 17.02
CA GLU A 62 0.31 -1.65 17.89
C GLU A 62 -0.61 -2.77 17.41
N TRP A 63 -1.02 -2.75 16.14
CA TRP A 63 -2.00 -3.69 15.62
C TRP A 63 -1.41 -5.08 15.39
N PHE A 64 -0.29 -5.19 14.65
CA PHE A 64 0.32 -6.49 14.33
C PHE A 64 0.72 -7.31 15.56
N PRO A 65 1.36 -6.73 16.60
CA PRO A 65 1.72 -7.46 17.80
C PRO A 65 0.50 -8.07 18.50
N LYS A 66 -0.62 -7.32 18.56
CA LYS A 66 -1.88 -7.76 19.20
C LYS A 66 -2.73 -8.65 18.29
N SER A 67 -2.52 -8.61 16.97
CA SER A 67 -3.29 -9.40 16.01
C SER A 67 -2.89 -10.88 16.03
N LYS A 68 -3.75 -11.73 15.46
CA LYS A 68 -3.45 -13.15 15.19
C LYS A 68 -2.73 -13.34 13.84
N TYR A 69 -2.14 -12.29 13.29
CA TYR A 69 -1.55 -12.28 11.96
C TYR A 69 -0.09 -11.82 11.99
N HIS A 70 0.73 -12.38 11.11
CA HIS A 70 2.08 -11.92 10.83
C HIS A 70 2.12 -11.26 9.44
N PRO A 71 2.76 -10.09 9.29
CA PRO A 71 3.00 -9.51 7.98
C PRO A 71 3.95 -10.41 7.18
N GLN A 72 3.64 -10.60 5.91
CA GLN A 72 4.55 -11.26 4.96
C GLN A 72 5.47 -10.21 4.34
N SER A 73 6.69 -10.62 3.97
CA SER A 73 7.64 -9.79 3.22
C SER A 73 7.29 -9.64 1.73
N THR A 74 6.10 -10.09 1.32
CA THR A 74 5.58 -9.96 -0.04
C THR A 74 5.11 -8.52 -0.33
N PHE A 75 4.46 -8.32 -1.49
CA PHE A 75 4.10 -7.00 -2.01
C PHE A 75 2.95 -6.32 -1.21
N SER A 76 3.28 -5.37 -0.34
CA SER A 76 2.35 -4.39 0.23
C SER A 76 2.18 -3.19 -0.71
N PHE A 77 0.99 -2.62 -0.78
CA PHE A 77 0.68 -1.50 -1.67
C PHE A 77 -0.42 -0.59 -1.10
N GLU A 78 -0.53 0.61 -1.67
CA GLU A 78 -1.55 1.61 -1.34
C GLU A 78 -2.47 1.81 -2.54
N MET A 79 -3.77 1.96 -2.26
CA MET A 79 -4.76 2.38 -3.25
C MET A 79 -5.31 3.75 -2.87
N TYR A 80 -5.06 4.74 -3.72
CA TYR A 80 -5.61 6.08 -3.59
C TYR A 80 -6.98 6.12 -4.27
N MET A 81 -8.04 6.13 -3.46
CA MET A 81 -9.41 5.97 -3.96
C MET A 81 -9.99 7.26 -4.54
N ASN A 82 -9.46 8.41 -4.12
CA ASN A 82 -9.91 9.74 -4.52
C ASN A 82 -8.76 10.55 -5.14
N HIS A 83 -9.10 11.48 -6.05
CA HIS A 83 -8.11 12.30 -6.73
C HIS A 83 -7.76 13.55 -5.89
N PRO A 84 -6.49 13.80 -5.56
CA PRO A 84 -6.09 14.86 -4.63
C PRO A 84 -6.38 16.27 -5.14
N SER A 85 -6.49 16.47 -6.45
CA SER A 85 -6.83 17.78 -7.03
C SER A 85 -8.32 18.14 -6.94
N THR A 86 -9.20 17.17 -6.65
CA THR A 86 -10.66 17.37 -6.64
C THR A 86 -11.30 17.04 -5.29
N THR A 87 -10.51 16.62 -4.31
CA THR A 87 -10.98 16.17 -3.00
C THR A 87 -10.18 16.89 -1.93
N GLU A 88 -10.89 17.42 -0.94
CA GLU A 88 -10.27 18.10 0.20
C GLU A 88 -9.30 17.18 0.93
N THR A 89 -8.22 17.75 1.47
CA THR A 89 -7.15 16.96 2.12
C THR A 89 -7.70 16.10 3.26
N SER A 90 -8.73 16.57 3.96
CA SER A 90 -9.41 15.84 5.05
C SER A 90 -10.27 14.67 4.57
N GLU A 91 -10.61 14.60 3.29
CA GLU A 91 -11.48 13.58 2.68
C GLU A 91 -10.71 12.64 1.75
N LEU A 92 -9.39 12.85 1.61
CA LEU A 92 -8.53 11.95 0.84
C LEU A 92 -8.55 10.57 1.45
N LEU A 93 -8.87 9.58 0.62
CA LEU A 93 -9.04 8.22 1.06
C LEU A 93 -7.94 7.33 0.48
N THR A 94 -7.20 6.69 1.38
CA THR A 94 -6.13 5.74 1.05
C THR A 94 -6.41 4.41 1.72
N GLU A 95 -6.34 3.33 0.97
CA GLU A 95 -6.38 1.98 1.49
C GLU A 95 -4.99 1.37 1.46
N ILE A 96 -4.54 0.84 2.58
CA ILE A 96 -3.24 0.20 2.74
C ILE A 96 -3.46 -1.30 2.79
N TYR A 97 -2.85 -2.03 1.86
CA TYR A 97 -2.92 -3.47 1.75
C TYR A 97 -1.61 -4.09 2.20
N ILE A 98 -1.65 -4.86 3.30
CA ILE A 98 -0.49 -5.57 3.82
C ILE A 98 -0.76 -7.07 3.75
N PRO A 99 0.05 -7.87 3.03
CA PRO A 99 -0.12 -9.31 2.95
C PRO A 99 0.17 -9.95 4.32
N VAL A 100 -0.66 -10.90 4.72
CA VAL A 100 -0.58 -11.52 6.06
C VAL A 100 -0.74 -13.03 6.02
N ILE A 101 -0.13 -13.70 6.99
CA ILE A 101 -0.42 -15.09 7.35
C ILE A 101 -1.00 -15.15 8.76
N ARG A 102 -1.77 -16.21 9.05
CA ARG A 102 -2.23 -16.47 10.41
C ARG A 102 -1.04 -16.97 11.26
N LYS A 103 -0.92 -16.47 12.49
CA LYS A 103 -0.02 -17.01 13.50
C LYS A 103 -0.42 -18.44 13.86
#